data_AF-A0A8S3HQT3-F1
#
_entry.id   AF-A0A8S3HQT3-F1
#
_cell.length_a   1.000
_cell.length_b   1.000
_cell.length_c   1.000
_cell.angle_alpha   90.00
_cell.angle_beta   90.00
_cell.angle_gamma   90.00
#
_symmetry.space_group_name_H-M   'P 1'
#
loop_
_entity.id
_entity.type
_entity.pdbx_description
1 polymer ?
#
loop_
_entity_poly.entity_id
_entity_poly.type
_entity_poly.pdbx_seq_one_letter_code
_entity_poly.pdbx_strand_id
1 'polypeptide(L)'
;VALPKIPLDGEIWCGRGLFQKCISIVKKQANKVVPDDYKLLTYLIFDAPSHGGKYEDRMKWLQANIPQDDDKCYASVVGVKKCQGLADLKQCLAEVNAAGGEGIMLRKPGSLYENKRSSTLLKVKTFYDEEALVIGHKPGKGNCTGMLGALECQLPNGKRFDVGSGFTMDQRRKPPKKGSVITFKFQELSNAGSPRFPVFLRLRTDLTWDDVLEAAKTKTPISVKQKVVPTTKLSKQHSILFSVIPSRDGKAGKKIARSDDDNEQPSSSSSLQKLDVREECPYGEKCYRKNPDHLKQ
;
A
#
# COMPACT_ATOMS: atom_id res chain seq x y z
N VAL A 1 1.11 -6.28 -24.48
CA VAL A 1 2.58 -6.51 -24.59
C VAL A 1 2.99 -7.53 -23.52
N ALA A 2 3.98 -8.39 -23.78
CA ALA A 2 4.47 -9.34 -22.77
C ALA A 2 5.38 -8.64 -21.75
N LEU A 3 5.34 -9.08 -20.49
CA LEU A 3 6.31 -8.67 -19.48
C LEU A 3 7.66 -9.39 -19.70
N PRO A 4 8.79 -8.81 -19.28
CA PRO A 4 10.09 -9.48 -19.35
C PRO A 4 10.11 -10.77 -18.52
N LYS A 5 10.97 -11.71 -18.89
CA LYS A 5 11.10 -13.03 -18.24
C LYS A 5 11.80 -12.99 -16.86
N ILE A 6 12.26 -11.83 -16.38
CA ILE A 6 12.88 -11.72 -15.05
C ILE A 6 11.81 -11.48 -13.97
N PRO A 7 12.05 -11.89 -12.71
CA PRO A 7 11.22 -11.49 -11.59
C PRO A 7 11.14 -9.97 -11.44
N LEU A 8 9.92 -9.48 -11.26
CA LEU A 8 9.59 -8.09 -10.98
C LEU A 8 8.96 -8.01 -9.59
N ASP A 9 9.21 -6.91 -8.86
CA ASP A 9 8.56 -6.62 -7.58
C ASP A 9 7.69 -5.38 -7.73
N GLY A 10 6.46 -5.43 -7.22
CA GLY A 10 5.43 -4.46 -7.55
C GLY A 10 4.11 -4.67 -6.81
N GLU A 11 3.28 -3.64 -6.78
CA GLU A 11 1.97 -3.64 -6.13
C GLU A 11 0.85 -3.75 -7.20
N ILE A 12 -0.17 -4.58 -6.96
CA ILE A 12 -1.40 -4.55 -7.76
C ILE A 12 -2.28 -3.42 -7.22
N TRP A 13 -2.55 -2.40 -8.04
CA TRP A 13 -3.12 -1.13 -7.62
C TRP A 13 -4.40 -0.76 -8.38
N CYS A 14 -5.36 -0.13 -7.68
CA CYS A 14 -6.63 0.36 -8.25
C CYS A 14 -6.80 1.88 -8.26
N GLY A 15 -5.83 2.64 -7.75
CA GLY A 15 -6.01 4.05 -7.39
C GLY A 15 -6.07 4.28 -5.88
N ARG A 16 -6.07 5.55 -5.48
CA ARG A 16 -5.94 5.96 -4.07
C ARG A 16 -7.22 5.73 -3.28
N GLY A 17 -7.10 5.24 -2.05
CA GLY A 17 -8.24 4.87 -1.21
C GLY A 17 -9.02 3.62 -1.65
N LEU A 18 -8.67 3.00 -2.78
CA LEU A 18 -9.44 1.89 -3.39
C LEU A 18 -8.98 0.49 -2.97
N PHE A 19 -8.22 0.36 -1.87
CA PHE A 19 -7.70 -0.90 -1.33
C PHE A 19 -8.76 -2.02 -1.24
N GLN A 20 -9.95 -1.72 -0.70
CA GLN A 20 -11.02 -2.71 -0.57
C GLN A 20 -11.54 -3.20 -1.93
N LYS A 21 -11.58 -2.32 -2.95
CA LYS A 21 -11.98 -2.68 -4.31
C LYS A 21 -10.88 -3.49 -5.02
N CYS A 22 -9.62 -3.11 -4.81
CA CYS A 22 -8.48 -3.87 -5.35
C CYS A 22 -8.47 -5.31 -4.82
N ILE A 23 -8.57 -5.47 -3.50
CA ILE A 23 -8.64 -6.78 -2.84
C ILE A 23 -9.89 -7.57 -3.25
N SER A 24 -11.05 -6.92 -3.44
CA SER A 24 -12.25 -7.63 -3.86
C SER A 24 -12.16 -8.14 -5.29
N ILE A 25 -11.47 -7.44 -6.20
CA ILE A 25 -11.19 -7.93 -7.56
C ILE A 25 -10.16 -9.07 -7.52
N VAL A 26 -9.00 -8.84 -6.89
CA VAL A 26 -7.88 -9.81 -6.85
C VAL A 26 -8.25 -11.14 -6.19
N LYS A 27 -9.22 -11.14 -5.25
CA LYS A 27 -9.71 -12.37 -4.59
C LYS A 27 -10.87 -13.07 -5.30
N LYS A 28 -11.41 -12.55 -6.41
CA LYS A 28 -12.44 -13.27 -7.18
C LYS A 28 -11.86 -14.55 -7.77
N GLN A 29 -12.63 -15.63 -7.72
CA GLN A 29 -12.34 -16.85 -8.48
C GLN A 29 -12.38 -16.53 -9.98
N ALA A 30 -11.51 -17.15 -10.79
CA ALA A 30 -11.35 -16.82 -12.21
C ALA A 30 -12.66 -16.85 -13.01
N ASN A 31 -13.57 -17.78 -12.67
CA ASN A 31 -14.90 -17.92 -13.28
C ASN A 31 -15.93 -16.86 -12.86
N LYS A 32 -15.59 -15.96 -11.93
CA LYS A 32 -16.45 -14.88 -11.41
C LYS A 32 -15.89 -13.48 -11.69
N VAL A 33 -14.77 -13.37 -12.41
CA VAL A 33 -14.19 -12.07 -12.73
C VAL A 33 -14.86 -11.51 -13.99
N VAL A 34 -15.38 -10.29 -13.91
CA VAL A 34 -15.89 -9.59 -15.08
C VAL A 34 -14.67 -9.04 -15.84
N PRO A 35 -14.56 -9.19 -17.17
CA PRO A 35 -13.40 -8.69 -17.92
C PRO A 35 -13.06 -7.21 -17.66
N ASP A 36 -14.07 -6.39 -17.36
CA ASP A 36 -13.92 -4.97 -17.04
C ASP A 36 -13.35 -4.69 -15.64
N ASP A 37 -13.40 -5.65 -14.70
CA ASP A 37 -12.76 -5.48 -13.38
C ASP A 37 -11.24 -5.29 -13.52
N TYR A 38 -10.60 -6.05 -14.42
CA TYR A 38 -9.16 -5.96 -14.68
C TYR A 38 -8.74 -4.62 -15.30
N LYS A 39 -9.63 -3.92 -16.01
CA LYS A 39 -9.37 -2.57 -16.55
C LYS A 39 -9.09 -1.53 -15.47
N LEU A 40 -9.46 -1.83 -14.22
CA LEU A 40 -9.21 -0.99 -13.05
C LEU A 40 -7.93 -1.38 -12.29
N LEU A 41 -7.20 -2.41 -12.72
CA LEU A 41 -5.96 -2.86 -12.08
C LEU A 41 -4.74 -2.41 -12.89
N THR A 42 -3.71 -1.97 -12.17
CA THR A 42 -2.37 -1.75 -12.72
C THR A 42 -1.33 -2.38 -11.79
N TYR A 43 -0.41 -3.15 -12.35
CA TYR A 43 0.77 -3.67 -11.67
C TYR A 43 1.86 -2.59 -11.66
N LEU A 44 2.01 -1.93 -10.53
CA LEU A 44 2.97 -0.84 -10.32
C LEU A 44 4.29 -1.42 -9.82
N ILE A 45 5.24 -1.55 -10.74
CA ILE A 45 6.54 -2.18 -10.53
C ILE A 45 7.50 -1.17 -9.90
N PHE A 46 8.18 -1.57 -8.83
CA PHE A 46 9.09 -0.72 -8.05
C PHE A 46 10.48 -1.32 -7.79
N ASP A 47 10.72 -2.58 -8.15
CA ASP A 47 12.05 -3.18 -8.15
C ASP A 47 12.17 -4.36 -9.14
N ALA A 48 13.40 -4.77 -9.46
CA ALA A 48 13.73 -5.91 -10.31
C ALA A 48 14.74 -6.83 -9.59
N PRO A 49 14.28 -7.70 -8.66
CA PRO A 49 15.15 -8.40 -7.70
C PRO A 49 16.34 -9.14 -8.31
N SER A 50 16.15 -9.78 -9.47
CA SER A 50 17.18 -10.61 -10.12
C SER A 50 18.13 -9.84 -11.05
N HIS A 51 18.00 -8.52 -11.20
CA HIS A 51 18.89 -7.74 -12.06
C HIS A 51 20.33 -7.66 -11.52
N GLY A 52 20.53 -7.78 -10.21
CA GLY A 52 21.87 -7.72 -9.57
C GLY A 52 22.54 -6.33 -9.54
N GLY A 53 22.00 -5.32 -10.24
CA GLY A 53 22.53 -3.94 -10.27
C GLY A 53 22.16 -3.11 -9.03
N LYS A 54 22.67 -1.88 -8.94
CA LYS A 54 22.27 -0.90 -7.92
C LYS A 54 20.87 -0.38 -8.22
N TYR A 55 20.17 0.18 -7.24
CA TYR A 55 18.76 0.57 -7.38
C TYR A 55 18.49 1.45 -8.60
N GLU A 56 19.37 2.43 -8.85
CA GLU A 56 19.29 3.32 -10.01
C GLU A 56 19.40 2.56 -11.35
N ASP A 57 20.30 1.58 -11.44
CA ASP A 57 20.46 0.73 -12.62
C ASP A 57 19.20 -0.10 -12.85
N ARG A 58 18.64 -0.69 -11.77
CA ARG A 58 17.41 -1.50 -11.82
C ARG A 58 16.21 -0.67 -12.25
N MET A 59 16.07 0.56 -11.73
CA MET A 59 14.99 1.48 -12.14
C MET A 59 15.14 1.95 -13.59
N LYS A 60 16.37 2.25 -14.05
CA LYS A 60 16.63 2.60 -15.46
C LYS A 60 16.32 1.44 -16.40
N TRP A 61 16.69 0.22 -16.03
CA TRP A 61 16.35 -0.99 -16.78
C TRP A 61 14.83 -1.21 -16.82
N LEU A 62 14.13 -1.02 -15.71
CA LEU A 62 12.66 -1.11 -15.66
C LEU A 62 12.01 -0.10 -16.61
N GLN A 63 12.45 1.15 -16.62
CA GLN A 63 11.93 2.19 -17.53
C GLN A 63 12.15 1.83 -19.02
N ALA A 64 13.25 1.16 -19.35
CA ALA A 64 13.55 0.73 -20.72
C ALA A 64 12.85 -0.57 -21.16
N ASN A 65 12.49 -1.46 -20.22
CA ASN A 65 11.98 -2.81 -20.52
C ASN A 65 10.51 -3.03 -20.17
N ILE A 66 9.89 -2.13 -19.40
CA ILE A 66 8.46 -2.14 -19.11
C ILE A 66 7.75 -1.18 -20.06
N PRO A 67 6.70 -1.61 -20.78
CA PRO A 67 5.95 -0.75 -21.70
C PRO A 67 5.36 0.47 -20.99
N GLN A 68 5.53 1.65 -21.57
CA GLN A 68 4.96 2.92 -21.08
C GLN A 68 3.59 3.26 -21.73
N ASP A 69 3.03 2.35 -22.53
CA ASP A 69 1.69 2.48 -23.14
C ASP A 69 0.61 2.05 -22.14
N ASP A 70 0.08 3.02 -21.40
CA ASP A 70 -0.97 2.84 -20.40
C ASP A 70 -2.31 2.32 -20.98
N ASP A 71 -2.59 2.50 -22.28
CA ASP A 71 -3.83 2.04 -22.90
C ASP A 71 -3.76 0.56 -23.32
N LYS A 72 -2.55 0.02 -23.55
CA LYS A 72 -2.31 -1.39 -23.93
C LYS A 72 -1.58 -2.23 -22.89
N CYS A 73 -1.14 -1.64 -21.77
CA CYS A 73 -0.48 -2.33 -20.68
C CYS A 73 -1.26 -2.27 -19.35
N TYR A 74 -1.17 -3.37 -18.60
CA TYR A 74 -1.62 -3.48 -17.22
C TYR A 74 -0.47 -3.34 -16.22
N ALA A 75 0.71 -2.91 -16.68
CA ALA A 75 1.89 -2.70 -15.84
C ALA A 75 2.50 -1.33 -16.14
N SER A 76 3.06 -0.70 -15.11
CA SER A 76 3.75 0.59 -15.21
C SER A 76 4.82 0.67 -14.12
N VAL A 77 5.82 1.54 -14.29
CA VAL A 77 6.95 1.69 -13.35
C VAL A 77 6.66 2.85 -12.40
N VAL A 78 6.90 2.68 -11.10
CA VAL A 78 6.70 3.75 -10.13
C VAL A 78 7.61 4.95 -10.40
N GLY A 79 7.04 6.15 -10.25
CA GLY A 79 7.81 7.40 -10.27
C GLY A 79 8.78 7.50 -9.08
N VAL A 80 10.04 7.85 -9.34
CA VAL A 80 11.08 8.01 -8.32
C VAL A 80 11.66 9.42 -8.40
N LYS A 81 11.69 10.12 -7.25
CA LYS A 81 12.32 11.44 -7.08
C LYS A 81 13.51 11.32 -6.14
N LYS A 82 14.64 11.95 -6.51
CA LYS A 82 15.79 12.11 -5.59
C LYS A 82 15.41 13.08 -4.47
N CYS A 83 15.30 12.58 -3.24
CA CYS A 83 15.04 13.38 -2.05
C CYS A 83 16.24 14.27 -1.73
N GLN A 84 16.01 15.58 -1.57
CA GLN A 84 17.05 16.57 -1.27
C GLN A 84 17.29 16.79 0.23
N GLY A 85 16.51 16.13 1.10
CA GLY A 85 16.68 16.20 2.55
C GLY A 85 15.35 16.12 3.31
N LEU A 86 15.41 16.34 4.63
CA LEU A 86 14.24 16.16 5.51
C LEU A 86 13.07 17.12 5.20
N ALA A 87 13.35 18.33 4.72
CA ALA A 87 12.32 19.29 4.32
C ALA A 87 11.54 18.80 3.07
N ASP A 88 12.27 18.42 2.02
CA ASP A 88 11.71 17.85 0.78
C ASP A 88 10.92 16.56 1.06
N LEU A 89 11.42 15.69 1.94
CA LEU A 89 10.69 14.51 2.41
C LEU A 89 9.37 14.86 3.09
N LYS A 90 9.37 15.84 4.00
CA LYS A 90 8.16 16.27 4.73
C LYS A 90 7.14 16.91 3.79
N GLN A 91 7.58 17.76 2.86
CA GLN A 91 6.72 18.36 1.84
C GLN A 91 6.10 17.28 0.95
N CYS A 92 6.93 16.40 0.38
CA CYS A 92 6.49 15.28 -0.44
C CYS A 92 5.47 14.40 0.31
N LEU A 93 5.67 14.15 1.61
CA LEU A 93 4.73 13.37 2.43
C LEU A 93 3.39 14.10 2.58
N ALA A 94 3.42 15.41 2.81
CA ALA A 94 2.21 16.22 2.89
C ALA A 94 1.42 16.23 1.57
N GLU A 95 2.09 16.38 0.43
CA GLU A 95 1.49 16.31 -0.92
C GLU A 95 0.86 14.93 -1.19
N VAL A 96 1.56 13.84 -0.85
CA VAL A 96 1.04 12.47 -0.96
C VAL A 96 -0.20 12.26 -0.10
N ASN A 97 -0.17 12.67 1.17
CA ASN A 97 -1.30 12.55 2.10
C ASN A 97 -2.50 13.40 1.66
N ALA A 98 -2.27 14.65 1.26
CA ALA A 98 -3.32 15.59 0.83
C ALA A 98 -4.08 15.05 -0.40
N ALA A 99 -3.36 14.40 -1.31
CA ALA A 99 -3.94 13.72 -2.45
C ALA A 99 -4.28 12.23 -2.16
N GLY A 100 -4.52 11.85 -0.90
CA GLY A 100 -5.10 10.55 -0.51
C GLY A 100 -4.18 9.33 -0.55
N GLY A 101 -2.87 9.51 -0.65
CA GLY A 101 -1.87 8.44 -0.56
C GLY A 101 -1.56 8.01 0.88
N GLU A 102 -0.98 6.82 1.05
CA GLU A 102 -0.69 6.20 2.35
C GLU A 102 0.64 6.64 2.97
N GLY A 103 1.58 7.09 2.15
CA GLY A 103 2.93 7.47 2.56
C GLY A 103 3.96 7.30 1.43
N ILE A 104 5.24 7.34 1.78
CA ILE A 104 6.38 7.28 0.86
C ILE A 104 7.27 6.09 1.21
N MET A 105 7.86 5.47 0.18
CA MET A 105 8.96 4.53 0.33
C MET A 105 10.28 5.26 0.03
N LEU A 106 11.25 5.17 0.94
CA LEU A 106 12.60 5.68 0.75
C LEU A 106 13.54 4.53 0.44
N ARG A 107 14.32 4.66 -0.64
CA ARG A 107 15.41 3.75 -0.97
C ARG A 107 16.75 4.45 -0.78
N LYS A 108 17.72 3.75 -0.18
CA LYS A 108 19.12 4.23 -0.09
C LYS A 108 19.73 4.25 -1.50
N PRO A 109 20.31 5.38 -1.95
CA PRO A 109 21.00 5.43 -3.24
C PRO A 109 22.12 4.40 -3.35
N GLY A 110 22.31 3.84 -4.54
CA GLY A 110 23.32 2.83 -4.81
C GLY A 110 23.09 1.47 -4.12
N SER A 111 21.94 1.24 -3.49
CA SER A 111 21.69 -0.02 -2.75
C SER A 111 21.44 -1.21 -3.66
N LEU A 112 22.05 -2.35 -3.30
CA LEU A 112 21.70 -3.65 -3.87
C LEU A 112 20.31 -4.10 -3.42
N TYR A 113 19.79 -5.15 -4.04
CA TYR A 113 18.57 -5.80 -3.59
C TYR A 113 18.87 -6.70 -2.37
N GLU A 114 17.97 -6.71 -1.38
CA GLU A 114 18.07 -7.55 -0.19
C GLU A 114 16.72 -8.24 0.05
N ASN A 115 16.67 -9.58 -0.04
CA ASN A 115 15.44 -10.35 0.19
C ASN A 115 15.16 -10.55 1.70
N LYS A 116 15.12 -9.44 2.44
CA LYS A 116 14.89 -9.38 3.89
C LYS A 116 14.46 -7.97 4.29
N ARG A 117 14.10 -7.77 5.56
CA ARG A 117 13.99 -6.43 6.13
C ARG A 117 15.36 -5.76 6.13
N SER A 118 15.51 -4.67 5.37
CA SER A 118 16.74 -3.90 5.27
C SER A 118 16.55 -2.46 5.72
N SER A 119 17.62 -1.84 6.21
CA SER A 119 17.72 -0.38 6.43
C SER A 119 17.83 0.41 5.12
N THR A 120 18.07 -0.24 3.99
CA THR A 120 18.12 0.41 2.66
C THR A 120 16.74 0.69 2.07
N LEU A 121 15.66 0.16 2.65
CA LEU A 121 14.27 0.38 2.24
C LEU A 121 13.40 0.76 3.44
N LEU A 122 13.09 2.05 3.58
CA LEU A 122 12.33 2.59 4.71
C LEU A 122 10.92 3.01 4.27
N LYS A 123 9.96 2.90 5.20
CA LYS A 123 8.56 3.32 5.01
C LYS A 123 8.32 4.58 5.81
N VAL A 124 7.92 5.66 5.15
CA VAL A 124 7.60 6.95 5.78
C VAL A 124 6.10 7.16 5.69
N LYS A 125 5.43 7.20 6.84
CA LYS A 125 3.98 7.32 6.95
C LYS A 125 3.61 8.30 8.05
N THR A 126 2.49 8.98 7.85
CA THR A 126 1.86 9.75 8.92
C THR A 126 1.08 8.82 9.84
N PHE A 127 1.13 9.10 11.14
CA PHE A 127 0.26 8.49 12.13
C PHE A 127 -0.49 9.61 12.83
N TYR A 128 -1.74 9.33 13.19
CA TYR A 128 -2.58 10.18 14.01
C TYR A 128 -2.79 9.49 15.34
N ASP A 129 -2.83 10.24 16.43
CA ASP A 129 -3.22 9.76 17.75
C ASP A 129 -4.49 10.45 18.25
N GLU A 130 -5.32 9.68 18.93
CA GLU A 130 -6.58 10.11 19.53
C GLU A 130 -6.83 9.36 20.83
N GLU A 131 -7.72 9.91 21.65
CA GLU A 131 -8.23 9.29 22.87
C GLU A 131 -9.45 8.40 22.58
N ALA A 132 -9.56 7.30 23.32
CA ALA A 132 -10.73 6.43 23.31
C ALA A 132 -11.05 5.86 24.70
N LEU A 133 -12.34 5.66 24.96
CA LEU A 133 -12.85 4.99 26.16
C LEU A 133 -12.73 3.48 26.02
N VAL A 134 -12.16 2.80 27.02
CA VAL A 134 -12.17 1.33 27.10
C VAL A 134 -13.54 0.86 27.60
N ILE A 135 -14.32 0.22 26.72
CA ILE A 135 -15.66 -0.30 27.03
C ILE A 135 -15.67 -1.82 27.26
N GLY A 136 -14.67 -2.54 26.76
CA GLY A 136 -14.63 -4.00 26.78
C GLY A 136 -13.23 -4.59 26.62
N HIS A 137 -13.12 -5.89 26.85
CA HIS A 137 -11.90 -6.68 26.67
C HIS A 137 -12.25 -7.93 25.85
N LYS A 138 -11.48 -8.21 24.82
CA LYS A 138 -11.57 -9.45 24.04
C LYS A 138 -10.45 -10.41 24.45
N PRO A 139 -10.75 -11.70 24.69
CA PRO A 139 -9.75 -12.69 25.06
C PRO A 139 -8.76 -12.93 23.92
N GLY A 140 -7.49 -13.13 24.28
CA GLY A 140 -6.44 -13.46 23.32
C GLY A 140 -6.51 -14.92 22.84
N LYS A 141 -5.83 -15.18 21.73
CA LYS A 141 -5.68 -16.51 21.11
C LYS A 141 -4.18 -16.81 20.91
N GLY A 142 -3.83 -18.09 20.78
CA GLY A 142 -2.44 -18.52 20.61
C GLY A 142 -1.57 -18.04 21.77
N ASN A 143 -0.49 -17.31 21.48
CA ASN A 143 0.45 -16.76 22.46
C ASN A 143 -0.19 -15.78 23.48
N CYS A 144 -1.41 -15.31 23.24
CA CYS A 144 -2.18 -14.45 24.16
C CYS A 144 -3.35 -15.17 24.85
N THR A 145 -3.43 -16.50 24.79
CA THR A 145 -4.48 -17.27 25.47
C THR A 145 -4.46 -17.03 26.98
N GLY A 146 -5.63 -16.83 27.59
CA GLY A 146 -5.74 -16.47 29.02
C GLY A 146 -5.34 -15.01 29.35
N MET A 147 -5.04 -14.18 28.36
CA MET A 147 -4.66 -12.77 28.51
C MET A 147 -5.49 -11.89 27.57
N LEU A 148 -5.32 -10.56 27.65
CA LEU A 148 -5.94 -9.62 26.72
C LEU A 148 -5.49 -9.89 25.27
N GLY A 149 -6.46 -10.12 24.38
CA GLY A 149 -6.28 -10.07 22.94
C GLY A 149 -6.36 -8.65 22.41
N ALA A 150 -7.46 -7.96 22.70
CA ALA A 150 -7.71 -6.57 22.32
C ALA A 150 -8.59 -5.83 23.34
N LEU A 151 -8.40 -4.53 23.49
CA LEU A 151 -9.39 -3.65 24.12
C LEU A 151 -10.51 -3.36 23.11
N GLU A 152 -11.76 -3.44 23.55
CA GLU A 152 -12.88 -2.83 22.83
C GLU A 152 -12.96 -1.36 23.27
N CYS A 153 -12.89 -0.46 22.31
CA CYS A 153 -12.78 0.98 22.54
C CYS A 153 -13.91 1.74 21.86
N GLN A 154 -14.25 2.90 22.40
CA GLN A 154 -15.24 3.83 21.86
C GLN A 154 -14.64 5.24 21.66
N LEU A 155 -14.91 5.84 20.50
CA LEU A 155 -14.56 7.23 20.16
C LEU A 155 -15.65 8.21 20.63
N PRO A 156 -15.35 9.52 20.74
CA PRO A 156 -16.33 10.55 21.13
C PRO A 156 -17.59 10.59 20.25
N ASN A 157 -17.47 10.26 18.97
CA ASN A 157 -18.59 10.11 18.03
C ASN A 157 -19.41 8.81 18.23
N GLY A 158 -19.27 8.15 19.38
CA GLY A 158 -19.92 6.89 19.73
C GLY A 158 -19.36 5.65 19.03
N LYS A 159 -18.40 5.79 18.11
CA LYS A 159 -17.98 4.68 17.26
C LYS A 159 -17.08 3.67 17.98
N ARG A 160 -17.40 2.39 17.83
CA ARG A 160 -16.67 1.27 18.43
C ARG A 160 -15.63 0.66 17.49
N PHE A 161 -14.50 0.23 18.05
CA PHE A 161 -13.39 -0.41 17.34
C PHE A 161 -12.51 -1.21 18.32
N ASP A 162 -11.67 -2.12 17.80
CA ASP A 162 -10.76 -2.95 18.61
C ASP A 162 -9.32 -2.43 18.53
N VAL A 163 -8.65 -2.33 19.69
CA VAL A 163 -7.20 -2.08 19.77
C VAL A 163 -6.50 -3.35 20.23
N GLY A 164 -5.86 -4.08 19.30
CA GLY A 164 -5.22 -5.38 19.56
C GLY A 164 -3.69 -5.38 19.61
N SER A 165 -3.05 -4.25 19.28
CA SER A 165 -1.59 -4.10 19.17
C SER A 165 -1.07 -2.96 20.04
N GLY A 166 0.24 -2.97 20.36
CA GLY A 166 0.90 -1.93 21.18
C GLY A 166 1.09 -2.28 22.65
N PHE A 167 0.47 -3.36 23.14
CA PHE A 167 0.59 -3.80 24.53
C PHE A 167 1.86 -4.60 24.80
N THR A 168 2.51 -4.35 25.93
CA THR A 168 3.48 -5.28 26.53
C THR A 168 2.76 -6.52 27.06
N MET A 169 3.50 -7.61 27.35
CA MET A 169 2.89 -8.82 27.92
C MET A 169 2.27 -8.55 29.31
N ASP A 170 2.87 -7.66 30.11
CA ASP A 170 2.31 -7.28 31.42
C ASP A 170 1.02 -6.48 31.28
N GLN A 171 0.94 -5.58 30.29
CA GLN A 171 -0.30 -4.91 29.93
C GLN A 171 -1.37 -5.88 29.39
N ARG A 172 -0.98 -7.02 28.82
CA ARG A 172 -1.94 -8.08 28.44
C ARG A 172 -2.42 -8.91 29.63
N ARG A 173 -1.59 -9.11 30.65
CA ARG A 173 -1.97 -9.76 31.92
C ARG A 173 -2.81 -8.84 32.81
N LYS A 174 -2.50 -7.54 32.82
CA LYS A 174 -3.17 -6.50 33.62
C LYS A 174 -3.64 -5.35 32.70
N PRO A 175 -4.70 -5.56 31.91
CA PRO A 175 -5.17 -4.60 30.92
C PRO A 175 -5.75 -3.32 31.54
N PRO A 176 -5.70 -2.18 30.82
CA PRO A 176 -6.49 -0.99 31.13
C PRO A 176 -7.94 -1.34 31.47
N LYS A 177 -8.43 -0.92 32.63
CA LYS A 177 -9.78 -1.26 33.11
C LYS A 177 -10.86 -0.68 32.19
N LYS A 178 -12.04 -1.29 32.17
CA LYS A 178 -13.23 -0.65 31.59
C LYS A 178 -13.48 0.69 32.27
N GLY A 179 -13.91 1.70 31.51
CA GLY A 179 -14.05 3.08 31.97
C GLY A 179 -12.77 3.92 31.92
N SER A 180 -11.59 3.32 31.64
CA SER A 180 -10.36 4.10 31.47
C SER A 180 -10.23 4.72 30.08
N VAL A 181 -9.56 5.87 30.01
CA VAL A 181 -9.18 6.53 28.75
C VAL A 181 -7.80 6.04 28.33
N ILE A 182 -7.64 5.76 27.04
CA ILE A 182 -6.34 5.45 26.43
C ILE A 182 -6.04 6.42 25.30
N THR A 183 -4.76 6.72 25.05
CA THR A 183 -4.33 7.27 23.76
C THR A 183 -3.87 6.10 22.89
N PHE A 184 -4.34 6.06 21.65
CA PHE A 184 -3.94 5.09 20.62
C PHE A 184 -3.53 5.84 19.35
N LYS A 185 -2.71 5.22 18.49
CA LYS A 185 -2.40 5.74 17.15
C LYS A 185 -2.95 4.89 16.03
N PHE A 186 -3.24 5.50 14.89
CA PHE A 186 -3.73 4.87 13.66
C PHE A 186 -3.15 5.56 12.42
N GLN A 187 -3.33 4.96 11.24
CA GLN A 187 -2.81 5.52 9.96
C GLN A 187 -3.90 6.20 9.13
N GLU A 188 -5.10 5.60 9.06
CA GLU A 188 -6.24 6.15 8.33
C GLU A 188 -7.56 5.60 8.91
N LEU A 189 -8.69 6.10 8.43
CA LEU A 189 -10.02 5.56 8.72
C LEU A 189 -10.48 4.59 7.62
N SER A 190 -11.31 3.61 8.01
CA SER A 190 -12.13 2.82 7.08
C SER A 190 -13.24 3.66 6.45
N ASN A 191 -13.89 3.16 5.40
CA ASN A 191 -15.01 3.85 4.74
C ASN A 191 -16.18 4.13 5.70
N ALA A 192 -16.34 3.33 6.76
CA ALA A 192 -17.34 3.58 7.80
C ALA A 192 -16.87 4.61 8.84
N GLY A 193 -15.60 5.02 8.86
CA GLY A 193 -15.01 5.93 9.86
C GLY A 193 -14.32 5.26 11.06
N SER A 194 -13.97 3.96 11.02
CA SER A 194 -13.23 3.31 12.12
C SER A 194 -11.71 3.42 11.91
N PRO A 195 -10.89 3.67 12.95
CA PRO A 195 -9.44 3.64 12.85
C PRO A 195 -8.91 2.32 12.27
N ARG A 196 -8.05 2.39 11.25
CA ARG A 196 -7.32 1.25 10.69
C ARG A 196 -5.96 1.09 11.34
N PHE A 197 -5.62 -0.17 11.64
CA PHE A 197 -4.38 -0.57 12.31
C PHE A 197 -4.12 0.21 13.61
N PRO A 198 -5.12 0.31 14.53
CA PRO A 198 -4.94 1.01 15.79
C PRO A 198 -3.92 0.30 16.69
N VAL A 199 -3.03 1.08 17.29
CA VAL A 199 -1.97 0.63 18.18
C VAL A 199 -2.07 1.42 19.48
N PHE A 200 -2.23 0.73 20.61
CA PHE A 200 -2.18 1.33 21.93
C PHE A 200 -0.85 2.06 22.16
N LEU A 201 -0.91 3.26 22.73
CA LEU A 201 0.29 4.01 23.14
C LEU A 201 0.41 4.06 24.66
N ARG A 202 -0.64 4.55 25.34
CA ARG A 202 -0.62 4.75 26.79
C ARG A 202 -2.03 4.79 27.40
N LEU A 203 -2.09 4.45 28.68
CA LEU A 203 -3.20 4.79 29.57
C LEU A 203 -3.15 6.30 29.85
N ARG A 204 -4.31 6.96 29.91
CA ARG A 204 -4.45 8.34 30.38
C ARG A 204 -5.04 8.30 31.79
N THR A 205 -4.19 8.60 32.77
CA THR A 205 -4.59 8.81 34.18
C THR A 205 -4.85 10.28 34.50
N ASP A 206 -4.55 11.15 33.52
CA ASP A 206 -4.62 12.60 33.54
C ASP A 206 -5.88 13.16 32.86
N LEU A 207 -6.72 12.30 32.27
CA LEU A 207 -7.99 12.66 31.63
C LEU A 207 -9.12 11.73 32.07
N THR A 208 -10.29 12.29 32.33
CA THR A 208 -11.57 11.58 32.38
C THR A 208 -12.14 11.42 30.96
N TRP A 209 -13.23 10.65 30.82
CA TRP A 209 -13.92 10.56 29.53
C TRP A 209 -14.63 11.86 29.16
N ASP A 210 -15.17 12.59 30.15
CA ASP A 210 -15.87 13.85 29.92
C ASP A 210 -14.91 14.94 29.42
N ASP A 211 -13.66 14.98 29.90
CA ASP A 211 -12.61 15.86 29.36
C ASP A 211 -12.35 15.59 27.87
N VAL A 212 -12.37 14.32 27.45
CA VAL A 212 -12.19 13.91 26.04
C VAL A 212 -13.41 14.29 25.20
N LEU A 213 -14.63 14.12 25.74
CA LEU A 213 -15.86 14.55 25.08
C LEU A 213 -15.89 16.07 24.88
N GLU A 214 -15.46 16.85 25.87
CA GLU A 214 -15.40 18.31 25.79
C GLU A 214 -14.31 18.79 24.81
N ALA A 215 -13.13 18.17 24.85
CA ALA A 215 -12.06 18.42 23.88
C ALA A 215 -12.50 18.11 22.44
N ALA A 216 -13.30 17.07 22.22
CA ALA A 216 -13.81 16.70 20.90
C ALA A 216 -14.84 17.68 20.31
N LYS A 217 -15.51 18.50 21.15
CA LYS A 217 -16.39 19.60 20.69
C LYS A 217 -15.59 20.76 20.09
N THR A 218 -14.42 21.06 20.66
CA THR A 218 -13.61 22.23 20.30
C THR A 218 -12.52 21.92 19.28
N LYS A 219 -11.98 20.69 19.28
CA LYS A 219 -10.99 20.20 18.32
C LYS A 219 -11.62 19.09 17.49
N THR A 220 -11.96 19.35 16.23
CA THR A 220 -12.51 18.32 15.33
C THR A 220 -11.54 17.13 15.20
N PRO A 221 -11.85 15.95 15.78
CA PRO A 221 -10.95 14.81 15.71
C PRO A 221 -10.80 14.35 14.27
N ILE A 222 -9.69 13.70 13.95
CA ILE A 222 -9.45 13.17 12.61
C ILE A 222 -10.45 12.05 12.31
N SER A 223 -10.87 11.28 13.32
CA SER A 223 -11.99 10.32 13.26
C SER A 223 -13.36 10.92 12.93
N VAL A 224 -13.52 12.24 12.99
CA VAL A 224 -14.75 12.97 12.58
C VAL A 224 -14.63 13.54 11.17
N LYS A 225 -13.42 13.67 10.61
CA LYS A 225 -13.22 14.09 9.22
C LYS A 225 -13.68 12.97 8.28
N GLN A 226 -14.87 13.14 7.71
CA GLN A 226 -15.34 12.27 6.63
C GLN A 226 -14.28 12.23 5.52
N LYS A 227 -13.84 11.01 5.17
CA LYS A 227 -12.98 10.82 4.01
C LYS A 227 -13.79 11.24 2.79
N VAL A 228 -13.38 12.32 2.11
CA VAL A 228 -14.01 12.76 0.87
C VAL A 228 -13.92 11.59 -0.11
N VAL A 229 -15.05 10.91 -0.33
CA VAL A 229 -15.15 9.83 -1.30
C VAL A 229 -15.06 10.51 -2.68
N PRO A 230 -14.04 10.22 -3.51
CA PRO A 230 -13.96 10.84 -4.83
C PRO A 230 -15.15 10.38 -5.67
N THR A 231 -16.09 11.29 -5.91
CA THR A 231 -17.29 11.07 -6.75
C THR A 231 -16.98 11.09 -8.24
N THR A 232 -15.72 11.27 -8.62
CA THR A 232 -15.22 11.10 -9.98
C THR A 232 -15.49 9.68 -10.48
N LYS A 233 -16.11 9.58 -11.67
CA LYS A 233 -16.17 8.33 -12.45
C LYS A 233 -14.79 7.66 -12.42
N LEU A 234 -14.75 6.38 -12.04
CA LEU A 234 -13.51 5.60 -11.92
C LEU A 234 -12.82 5.46 -13.30
N SER A 235 -11.94 6.40 -13.63
CA SER A 235 -10.94 6.25 -14.67
C SER A 235 -9.71 5.53 -14.11
N LYS A 236 -8.93 4.91 -15.01
CA LYS A 236 -7.70 4.20 -14.67
C LYS A 236 -6.67 5.20 -14.15
N GLN A 237 -6.50 5.28 -12.83
CA GLN A 237 -5.44 6.09 -12.22
C GLN A 237 -4.11 5.35 -12.40
N HIS A 238 -3.15 6.01 -13.03
CA HIS A 238 -1.77 5.52 -13.18
C HIS A 238 -0.76 6.31 -12.34
N SER A 239 -1.09 7.56 -11.97
CA SER A 239 -0.18 8.44 -11.25
C SER A 239 -0.19 8.22 -9.72
N ILE A 240 0.75 7.42 -9.25
CA ILE A 240 1.49 7.81 -8.05
C ILE A 240 2.12 9.19 -8.35
N LEU A 241 2.21 10.07 -7.34
CA LEU A 241 2.97 11.32 -7.49
C LEU A 241 4.38 10.98 -8.02
N PHE A 242 4.92 11.84 -8.89
CA PHE A 242 6.15 11.58 -9.67
C PHE A 242 6.03 10.62 -10.87
N SER A 243 4.82 10.21 -11.28
CA SER A 243 4.61 9.71 -12.65
C SER A 243 5.10 10.74 -13.66
N VAL A 244 6.03 10.33 -14.52
CA VAL A 244 6.49 11.12 -15.68
C VAL A 244 5.47 11.09 -16.83
N ILE A 245 4.47 10.21 -16.73
CA ILE A 245 3.36 10.08 -17.67
C ILE A 245 2.23 11.04 -17.24
N PRO A 246 1.73 11.92 -18.13
CA PRO A 246 0.61 12.82 -17.84
C PRO A 246 -0.66 12.05 -17.42
N SER A 247 -1.37 12.55 -16.41
CA SER A 247 -2.69 12.02 -16.07
C SER A 247 -3.68 12.21 -17.24
N ARG A 248 -4.60 11.26 -17.44
CA ARG A 248 -5.64 11.30 -18.49
C ARG A 248 -6.71 12.40 -18.32
N ASP A 249 -6.59 13.24 -17.30
CA ASP A 249 -7.36 14.48 -17.17
C ASP A 249 -6.57 15.63 -17.79
N GLY A 250 -7.01 16.12 -18.96
CA GLY A 250 -6.38 17.23 -19.71
C GLY A 250 -6.50 18.62 -19.06
N LYS A 251 -6.39 18.69 -17.72
CA LYS A 251 -6.48 19.92 -16.91
C LYS A 251 -5.38 19.99 -15.84
N ALA A 252 -4.11 19.81 -16.23
CA ALA A 252 -2.96 20.27 -15.45
C ALA A 252 -1.73 20.53 -16.34
N GLY A 253 -1.13 21.72 -16.23
CA GLY A 253 0.31 21.92 -16.51
C GLY A 253 0.78 22.05 -17.96
N LYS A 254 0.65 23.27 -18.51
CA LYS A 254 1.35 23.91 -19.64
C LYS A 254 2.72 23.28 -20.08
N LYS A 255 2.88 23.05 -21.40
CA LYS A 255 4.14 22.64 -22.08
C LYS A 255 5.23 23.72 -22.11
N ILE A 256 6.50 23.30 -22.05
CA ILE A 256 7.76 23.95 -22.53
C ILE A 256 8.74 22.77 -22.82
N ALA A 257 9.47 22.60 -23.93
CA ALA A 257 9.56 23.27 -25.25
C ALA A 257 9.86 22.22 -26.38
N ARG A 258 10.13 22.69 -27.61
CA ARG A 258 10.51 21.94 -28.84
C ARG A 258 12.00 21.47 -28.76
N SER A 259 12.63 20.70 -29.65
CA SER A 259 12.41 20.24 -31.05
C SER A 259 13.36 19.05 -31.37
N ASP A 260 13.30 18.22 -32.42
CA ASP A 260 12.25 17.69 -33.33
C ASP A 260 12.88 16.46 -34.09
N ASP A 261 12.71 16.28 -35.42
CA ASP A 261 13.33 15.32 -36.41
C ASP A 261 13.30 13.76 -36.23
N ASP A 262 12.43 13.14 -37.05
CA ASP A 262 12.71 12.11 -38.08
C ASP A 262 13.02 10.61 -37.81
N ASN A 263 11.94 9.81 -37.95
CA ASN A 263 11.70 8.89 -39.11
C ASN A 263 11.78 7.34 -38.95
N GLU A 264 10.89 6.69 -39.72
CA GLU A 264 10.83 5.32 -40.26
C GLU A 264 10.60 4.04 -39.39
N GLN A 265 9.41 3.46 -39.63
CA GLN A 265 9.05 2.02 -39.64
C GLN A 265 9.58 1.36 -40.95
N PRO A 266 9.59 0.01 -41.18
CA PRO A 266 8.54 -0.94 -40.75
C PRO A 266 8.88 -2.44 -40.51
N SER A 267 7.87 -3.15 -39.99
CA SER A 267 7.43 -4.54 -40.31
C SER A 267 8.39 -5.73 -40.40
N SER A 268 8.06 -6.83 -39.70
CA SER A 268 7.35 -7.99 -40.32
C SER A 268 7.26 -9.20 -39.36
N SER A 269 6.55 -10.26 -39.77
CA SER A 269 6.04 -11.35 -38.93
C SER A 269 6.45 -12.75 -39.40
N SER A 270 6.66 -13.72 -38.51
CA SER A 270 6.16 -15.11 -38.71
C SER A 270 6.22 -15.99 -37.45
N SER A 271 5.35 -17.01 -37.49
CA SER A 271 4.86 -17.84 -36.39
C SER A 271 5.71 -19.08 -36.04
N LEU A 272 5.57 -19.53 -34.79
CA LEU A 272 5.47 -20.93 -34.32
C LEU A 272 6.59 -21.95 -34.63
N GLN A 273 7.19 -22.49 -33.56
CA GLN A 273 6.79 -23.78 -32.97
C GLN A 273 7.27 -23.90 -31.51
N LYS A 274 6.55 -24.66 -30.66
CA LYS A 274 6.87 -24.85 -29.23
C LYS A 274 7.44 -26.25 -28.99
N LEU A 275 8.55 -26.33 -28.27
CA LEU A 275 8.96 -27.50 -27.49
C LEU A 275 9.10 -27.04 -26.04
N ASP A 276 8.24 -27.55 -25.15
CA ASP A 276 8.21 -27.17 -23.72
C ASP A 276 9.21 -28.02 -22.93
N VAL A 277 10.50 -27.76 -23.14
CA VAL A 277 11.59 -28.38 -22.37
C VAL A 277 11.78 -27.58 -21.09
N ARG A 278 11.09 -27.99 -20.02
CA ARG A 278 11.34 -27.45 -18.67
C ARG A 278 12.30 -28.37 -17.96
N GLU A 279 13.37 -27.80 -17.44
CA GLU A 279 14.31 -28.50 -16.58
C GLU A 279 13.63 -28.93 -15.26
N GLU A 280 14.02 -30.09 -14.76
CA GLU A 280 13.46 -30.69 -13.54
C GLU A 280 13.65 -29.79 -12.32
N CYS A 281 12.71 -29.87 -11.37
CA CYS A 281 12.77 -29.01 -10.19
C CYS A 281 13.83 -29.51 -9.20
N PRO A 282 14.90 -28.73 -8.90
CA PRO A 282 15.98 -29.16 -8.00
C PRO A 282 15.55 -29.31 -6.53
N TYR A 283 14.27 -29.08 -6.21
CA TYR A 283 13.70 -29.23 -4.88
C TYR A 283 12.69 -30.39 -4.76
N GLY A 284 12.29 -31.02 -5.88
CA GLY A 284 11.38 -32.18 -5.91
C GLY A 284 10.16 -32.04 -4.99
N GLU A 285 9.82 -33.11 -4.27
CA GLU A 285 8.73 -33.17 -3.28
C GLU A 285 8.87 -32.15 -2.12
N LYS A 286 10.07 -31.59 -1.90
CA LYS A 286 10.31 -30.54 -0.88
C LYS A 286 9.95 -29.15 -1.40
N CYS A 287 9.47 -29.00 -2.63
CA CYS A 287 9.06 -27.72 -3.19
C CYS A 287 7.76 -27.21 -2.54
N TYR A 288 7.78 -25.95 -2.09
CA TYR A 288 6.66 -25.29 -1.41
C TYR A 288 5.46 -24.95 -2.32
N ARG A 289 5.53 -25.24 -3.63
CA ARG A 289 4.54 -24.86 -4.64
C ARG A 289 3.43 -25.91 -4.73
N LYS A 290 2.18 -25.48 -4.52
CA LYS A 290 0.99 -26.36 -4.46
C LYS A 290 0.26 -26.57 -5.80
N ASN A 291 0.95 -26.46 -6.93
CA ASN A 291 0.33 -26.68 -8.24
C ASN A 291 0.26 -28.21 -8.53
N PRO A 292 -0.92 -28.80 -8.82
CA PRO A 292 -1.02 -30.22 -9.16
C PRO A 292 -0.12 -30.66 -10.32
N ASP A 293 0.06 -29.81 -11.34
CA ASP A 293 0.91 -30.12 -12.50
C ASP A 293 2.41 -30.10 -12.18
N HIS A 294 2.79 -29.56 -11.02
CA HIS A 294 4.17 -29.50 -10.53
C HIS A 294 4.52 -30.69 -9.61
N LEU A 295 3.53 -31.48 -9.20
CA LEU A 295 3.68 -32.66 -8.33
C LEU A 295 3.53 -33.98 -9.12
N LYS A 296 3.51 -33.90 -10.46
CA LYS A 296 3.31 -35.03 -11.39
C LYS A 296 4.45 -35.17 -12.41
N GLN A 297 5.60 -34.55 -12.14
CA GLN A 297 6.83 -34.63 -12.92
C GLN A 297 7.97 -34.89 -11.94
#